data_AF-A0A8J7XH84-F1
#
_entry.id   AF-A0A8J7XH84-F1
#
_cell.length_a   1.000
_cell.length_b   1.000
_cell.length_c   1.000
_cell.angle_alpha   90.00
_cell.angle_beta   90.00
_cell.angle_gamma   90.00
#
_symmetry.space_group_name_H-M   'P 1'
#
loop_
_entity.id
_entity.type
_entity.pdbx_description
1 polymer ?
#
loop_
_entity_poly.entity_id
_entity_poly.type
_entity_poly.pdbx_seq_one_letter_code
_entity_poly.pdbx_strand_id
1 'polypeptide(L)'
;MFRSFRTHMSLILSMVNWADSFGANTAQLSEKLTGLENKAKEAEEKYISQDYGPAISFLEYLSEEVGVTTQEAVDLKDEALLWVYLVEWLTVSGTSACCGFVLWTLMIRRRSFKEVETTRLTSLNR
;
A
#
# COMPACT_ATOMS: atom_id res chain seq x y z
N MET A 1 -22.35 -21.37 -8.31
CA MET A 1 -22.62 -19.93 -8.44
C MET A 1 -22.36 -19.18 -7.13
N PHE A 2 -23.13 -19.40 -6.06
CA PHE A 2 -22.93 -18.75 -4.74
C PHE A 2 -21.50 -18.85 -4.16
N ARG A 3 -20.83 -20.00 -4.30
CA ARG A 3 -19.42 -20.14 -3.89
C ARG A 3 -18.49 -19.18 -4.62
N SER A 4 -18.63 -19.05 -5.94
CA SER A 4 -17.77 -18.16 -6.75
C SER A 4 -17.96 -16.70 -6.33
N PHE A 5 -19.22 -16.29 -6.14
CA PHE A 5 -19.55 -14.96 -5.66
C PHE A 5 -18.91 -14.66 -4.29
N ARG A 6 -19.07 -15.57 -3.32
CA ARG A 6 -18.45 -15.42 -1.99
C ARG A 6 -16.92 -15.36 -2.05
N THR A 7 -16.29 -16.15 -2.92
CA THR A 7 -14.83 -16.09 -3.12
C THR A 7 -14.40 -14.73 -3.66
N HIS A 8 -15.08 -14.19 -4.68
CA HIS A 8 -14.75 -12.87 -5.25
C HIS A 8 -14.92 -11.77 -4.20
N MET A 9 -16.00 -11.83 -3.43
CA MET A 9 -16.27 -10.88 -2.37
C MET A 9 -15.22 -10.92 -1.24
N SER A 10 -14.77 -12.12 -0.86
CA SER A 10 -13.70 -12.28 0.12
C SER A 10 -12.35 -11.76 -0.38
N LEU A 11 -12.09 -11.86 -1.70
CA LEU A 11 -10.89 -11.32 -2.33
C LEU A 11 -10.90 -9.79 -2.27
N ILE A 12 -12.01 -9.16 -2.66
CA ILE A 12 -12.15 -7.70 -2.63
C ILE A 12 -12.02 -7.20 -1.18
N LEU A 13 -12.68 -7.85 -0.22
CA LEU A 13 -12.54 -7.50 1.20
C LEU A 13 -11.08 -7.59 1.68
N SER A 14 -10.34 -8.62 1.23
CA SER A 14 -8.92 -8.76 1.56
C SER A 14 -8.08 -7.63 0.96
N MET A 15 -8.36 -7.22 -0.29
CA MET A 15 -7.69 -6.07 -0.93
C MET A 15 -8.00 -4.76 -0.20
N VAL A 16 -9.24 -4.56 0.22
CA VAL A 16 -9.67 -3.39 0.98
C VAL A 16 -8.97 -3.34 2.33
N ASN A 17 -8.95 -4.42 3.10
CA ASN A 17 -8.26 -4.48 4.40
C ASN A 17 -6.73 -4.27 4.25
N TRP A 18 -6.16 -4.80 3.17
CA TRP A 18 -4.76 -4.54 2.84
C TRP A 18 -4.54 -3.05 2.61
N ALA A 19 -5.34 -2.40 1.77
CA ALA A 19 -5.22 -0.97 1.49
C ALA A 19 -5.51 -0.07 2.70
N ASP A 20 -6.43 -0.47 3.58
CA ASP A 20 -6.69 0.19 4.86
C ASP A 20 -5.45 0.18 5.76
N SER A 21 -4.69 -0.91 5.74
CA SER A 21 -3.41 -1.01 6.47
C SER A 21 -2.35 -0.03 5.94
N PHE A 22 -2.47 0.47 4.71
CA PHE A 22 -1.63 1.54 4.15
C PHE A 22 -2.21 2.95 4.37
N GLY A 23 -3.40 3.08 4.98
CA GLY A 23 -4.05 4.34 5.28
C GLY A 23 -4.89 4.93 4.14
N ALA A 24 -5.27 4.11 3.15
CA ALA A 24 -6.21 4.53 2.10
C ALA A 24 -7.64 4.70 2.66
N ASN A 25 -8.45 5.60 2.08
CA ASN A 25 -9.84 5.78 2.52
C ASN A 25 -10.74 4.66 1.97
N THR A 26 -10.93 3.62 2.78
CA THR A 26 -11.68 2.40 2.41
C THR A 26 -13.16 2.42 2.82
N ALA A 27 -13.62 3.48 3.48
CA ALA A 27 -14.95 3.53 4.11
C ALA A 27 -16.11 3.36 3.11
N GLN A 28 -16.01 3.99 1.94
CA GLN A 28 -17.07 3.90 0.92
C GLN A 28 -17.15 2.51 0.28
N LEU A 29 -15.99 1.88 0.06
CA LEU A 29 -15.92 0.58 -0.59
C LEU A 29 -16.33 -0.57 0.35
N SER A 30 -16.00 -0.45 1.64
CA SER A 30 -16.48 -1.38 2.68
C SER A 30 -17.99 -1.30 2.90
N GLU A 31 -18.58 -0.10 2.83
CA GLU A 31 -20.04 0.08 2.89
C GLU A 31 -20.74 -0.56 1.67
N LYS A 32 -20.22 -0.33 0.46
CA LYS A 32 -20.72 -0.99 -0.77
C LYS A 32 -20.64 -2.52 -0.67
N LEU A 33 -19.52 -3.07 -0.20
CA LEU A 33 -19.35 -4.51 0.01
C LEU A 33 -20.40 -5.06 0.98
N THR A 34 -20.63 -4.37 2.10
CA THR A 34 -21.65 -4.78 3.09
C THR A 34 -23.05 -4.79 2.46
N GLY A 35 -23.37 -3.79 1.63
CA GLY A 35 -24.62 -3.75 0.88
C GLY A 35 -24.78 -4.94 -0.09
N LEU A 36 -23.72 -5.29 -0.81
CA LEU A 36 -23.70 -6.45 -1.71
C LEU A 36 -23.86 -7.78 -0.95
N GLU A 37 -23.31 -7.90 0.26
CA GLU A 37 -23.48 -9.10 1.09
C GLU A 37 -24.94 -9.31 1.47
N ASN A 38 -25.62 -8.22 1.85
CA ASN A 38 -27.01 -8.27 2.27
C ASN A 38 -27.93 -8.63 1.10
N LYS A 39 -27.72 -8.03 -0.08
CA LYS A 39 -28.43 -8.43 -1.31
C LYS A 39 -28.20 -9.91 -1.63
N ALA A 40 -26.96 -10.40 -1.49
CA ALA A 40 -26.66 -11.81 -1.75
C ALA A 40 -27.36 -12.77 -0.77
N LYS A 41 -27.53 -12.37 0.50
CA LYS A 41 -28.31 -13.13 1.49
C LYS A 41 -29.80 -13.19 1.12
N GLU A 42 -30.38 -12.07 0.67
CA GLU A 42 -31.77 -12.05 0.19
C GLU A 42 -31.97 -12.96 -1.03
N ALA A 43 -30.98 -13.03 -1.93
CA ALA A 43 -30.99 -13.94 -3.07
C ALA A 43 -30.97 -15.42 -2.64
N GLU A 44 -30.15 -15.74 -1.63
CA GLU A 44 -30.03 -17.08 -1.07
C GLU A 44 -31.35 -17.52 -0.41
N GLU A 45 -32.04 -16.61 0.29
CA GLU A 45 -33.34 -16.88 0.91
C GLU A 45 -34.47 -17.13 -0.12
N LYS A 46 -34.48 -16.35 -1.22
CA LYS A 46 -35.40 -16.58 -2.35
C LYS A 46 -35.13 -17.91 -3.06
N TYR A 47 -33.85 -18.29 -3.19
CA TYR A 47 -33.46 -19.59 -3.76
C TYR A 47 -33.92 -20.76 -2.88
N ILE A 48 -33.83 -20.63 -1.55
CA ILE A 48 -34.34 -21.62 -0.58
C ILE A 48 -35.88 -21.74 -0.70
N SER A 49 -36.57 -20.65 -1.03
CA SER A 49 -38.03 -20.60 -1.22
C SER A 49 -38.52 -21.21 -2.54
N GLN A 50 -37.65 -21.94 -3.28
CA GLN A 50 -37.92 -22.59 -4.57
C GLN A 50 -38.21 -21.66 -5.76
N ASP A 51 -37.95 -20.36 -5.63
CA ASP A 51 -38.12 -19.40 -6.72
C ASP A 51 -36.82 -19.22 -7.54
N TYR A 52 -36.51 -20.22 -8.36
CA TYR A 52 -35.19 -20.37 -8.98
C TYR A 52 -34.89 -19.36 -10.11
N GLY A 53 -35.88 -19.00 -10.92
CA GLY A 53 -35.68 -18.11 -12.08
C GLY A 53 -35.25 -16.69 -11.69
N PRO A 54 -36.00 -16.02 -10.79
CA PRO A 54 -35.63 -14.70 -10.26
C PRO A 54 -34.34 -14.72 -9.46
N ALA A 55 -34.06 -15.81 -8.72
CA ALA A 55 -32.83 -15.92 -7.93
C ALA A 55 -31.57 -16.00 -8.81
N ILE A 56 -31.61 -16.73 -9.93
CA ILE A 56 -30.46 -16.87 -10.84
C ILE A 56 -30.16 -15.54 -11.54
N SER A 57 -31.18 -14.89 -12.10
CA SER A 57 -31.02 -13.59 -12.77
C SER A 57 -30.52 -12.50 -11.80
N PHE A 58 -30.98 -12.52 -10.56
CA PHE A 58 -30.49 -11.62 -9.52
C PHE A 58 -29.02 -11.88 -9.14
N LEU A 59 -28.57 -13.15 -9.14
CA LEU A 59 -27.16 -13.48 -8.92
C LEU A 59 -26.25 -13.07 -10.08
N GLU A 60 -26.72 -13.14 -11.32
CA GLU A 60 -25.96 -12.65 -12.48
C GLU A 60 -25.74 -11.13 -12.38
N TYR A 61 -26.79 -10.38 -12.05
CA TYR A 61 -26.70 -8.94 -11.80
C TYR A 61 -25.70 -8.61 -10.67
N LEU A 62 -25.78 -9.33 -9.55
CA LEU A 62 -24.84 -9.15 -8.44
C LEU A 62 -23.39 -9.48 -8.84
N SER A 63 -23.17 -10.47 -9.71
CA SER A 63 -21.84 -10.81 -10.20
C SER A 63 -21.24 -9.68 -11.06
N GLU A 64 -22.07 -9.00 -11.84
CA GLU A 64 -21.65 -7.82 -12.63
C GLU A 64 -21.31 -6.63 -11.72
N GLU A 65 -22.15 -6.36 -10.70
CA GLU A 65 -21.93 -5.30 -9.72
C GLU A 65 -20.64 -5.51 -8.90
N VAL A 66 -20.33 -6.78 -8.56
CA VAL A 66 -19.05 -7.17 -7.96
C VAL A 66 -17.88 -6.91 -8.92
N GLY A 67 -18.04 -7.15 -10.21
CA GLY A 67 -17.01 -6.84 -11.22
C GLY A 67 -16.62 -5.36 -11.21
N VAL A 68 -17.60 -4.46 -11.20
CA VAL A 68 -17.38 -3.00 -11.10
C VAL A 68 -16.67 -2.63 -9.79
N THR A 69 -17.13 -3.20 -8.67
CA THR A 69 -16.53 -2.97 -7.35
C THR A 69 -15.09 -3.47 -7.26
N THR A 70 -14.74 -4.52 -8.03
CA THR A 70 -13.37 -5.04 -8.12
C THR A 70 -12.44 -4.01 -8.79
N GLN A 71 -12.93 -3.29 -9.81
CA GLN A 71 -12.15 -2.25 -10.47
C GLN A 71 -11.85 -1.09 -9.51
N GLU A 72 -12.85 -0.66 -8.73
CA GLU A 72 -12.65 0.37 -7.70
C GLU A 72 -11.61 -0.06 -6.65
N ALA A 73 -11.59 -1.35 -6.28
CA ALA A 73 -10.58 -1.90 -5.37
C ALA A 73 -9.17 -1.94 -5.98
N VAL A 74 -9.06 -2.13 -7.30
CA VAL A 74 -7.77 -2.07 -8.02
C VAL A 74 -7.23 -0.65 -8.04
N ASP A 75 -8.08 0.35 -8.30
CA ASP A 75 -7.66 1.75 -8.32
C ASP A 75 -7.16 2.19 -6.93
N LEU A 76 -7.85 1.73 -5.88
CA LEU A 76 -7.46 2.00 -4.49
C LEU A 76 -6.15 1.29 -4.10
N LYS A 77 -5.88 0.11 -4.66
CA LYS A 77 -4.58 -0.57 -4.54
C LYS A 77 -3.46 0.23 -5.19
N ASP A 78 -3.72 0.87 -6.33
CA ASP A 78 -2.71 1.70 -7.01
C ASP A 78 -2.38 2.96 -6.20
N GLU A 79 -3.36 3.60 -5.55
CA GLU A 79 -3.11 4.71 -4.62
C GLU A 79 -2.26 4.28 -3.41
N ALA A 80 -2.55 3.11 -2.83
CA ALA A 80 -1.75 2.56 -1.74
C ALA A 80 -0.29 2.24 -2.17
N LEU A 81 -0.07 1.77 -3.40
CA LEU A 81 1.28 1.51 -3.93
C LEU A 81 2.10 2.78 -4.09
N LEU A 82 1.48 3.94 -4.35
CA LEU A 82 2.17 5.22 -4.39
C LEU A 82 2.77 5.57 -3.02
N TRP A 83 2.05 5.28 -1.93
CA TRP A 83 2.55 5.50 -0.58
C TRP A 83 3.77 4.64 -0.26
N VAL A 84 3.75 3.37 -0.67
CA VAL A 84 4.91 2.46 -0.52
C VAL A 84 6.12 3.01 -1.26
N TYR A 85 5.91 3.44 -2.52
CA TYR A 85 6.97 4.01 -3.33
C TYR A 85 7.58 5.25 -2.66
N LEU A 86 6.75 6.14 -2.11
CA LEU A 86 7.20 7.35 -1.42
C LEU A 86 8.08 7.00 -0.20
N VAL A 87 7.66 6.03 0.62
CA VAL A 87 8.44 5.57 1.78
C VAL A 87 9.76 4.94 1.35
N GLU A 88 9.77 4.18 0.25
CA GLU A 88 10.99 3.61 -0.32
C GLU A 88 11.96 4.73 -0.74
N TRP A 89 11.50 5.74 -1.47
CA TRP A 89 12.33 6.89 -1.86
C TRP A 89 12.88 7.65 -0.66
N LEU A 90 12.07 7.89 0.37
CA LEU A 90 12.52 8.52 1.61
C LEU A 90 13.59 7.69 2.32
N THR A 91 13.42 6.37 2.35
CA THR A 91 14.36 5.47 2.99
C THR A 91 15.69 5.39 2.23
N VAL A 92 15.64 5.28 0.90
CA VAL A 92 16.83 5.23 0.02
C VAL A 92 17.59 6.56 0.07
N SER A 93 16.88 7.68 -0.07
CA SER A 93 17.49 9.01 0.00
C SER A 93 18.03 9.33 1.39
N GLY A 94 17.29 8.99 2.45
CA GLY A 94 17.73 9.16 3.84
C GLY A 94 18.98 8.35 4.16
N THR A 95 19.03 7.08 3.75
CA THR A 95 20.22 6.23 3.94
C THR A 95 21.42 6.76 3.15
N SER A 96 21.21 7.19 1.90
CA SER A 96 22.25 7.79 1.07
C SER A 96 22.83 9.08 1.69
N ALA A 97 21.95 9.99 2.13
CA ALA A 97 22.33 11.22 2.81
C ALA A 97 23.05 10.96 4.13
N CYS A 98 22.59 9.98 4.92
CA CYS A 98 23.21 9.59 6.19
C CYS A 98 24.63 9.04 5.97
N CYS A 99 24.81 8.11 5.02
CA CYS A 99 26.13 7.59 4.64
C CYS A 99 27.05 8.71 4.16
N GLY A 100 26.56 9.60 3.30
CA GLY A 100 27.30 10.77 2.83
C GLY A 100 27.72 11.70 3.97
N PHE A 101 26.80 11.98 4.90
CA PHE A 101 27.06 12.80 6.08
C PHE A 101 28.10 12.17 7.01
N VAL A 102 28.00 10.87 7.28
CA VAL A 102 28.97 10.13 8.09
C VAL A 102 30.36 10.17 7.45
N LEU A 103 30.46 9.89 6.15
CA LEU A 103 31.72 9.96 5.42
C LEU A 103 32.31 11.37 5.44
N TRP A 104 31.51 12.40 5.16
CA TRP A 104 31.94 13.79 5.21
C TRP A 104 32.43 14.19 6.61
N THR A 105 31.70 13.81 7.66
CA THR A 105 32.08 14.09 9.05
C THR A 105 33.38 13.38 9.44
N LEU A 106 33.59 12.14 8.97
CA LEU A 106 34.87 11.44 9.16
C LEU A 106 36.01 12.11 8.38
N MET A 107 35.76 12.56 7.15
CA MET A 107 36.76 13.28 6.34
C MET A 107 37.12 14.65 6.94
N ILE A 108 36.14 15.42 7.44
CA ILE A 108 36.39 16.71 8.09
C ILE A 108 37.26 16.52 9.34
N ARG A 109 36.92 15.51 10.16
CA ARG A 109 37.69 15.15 11.35
C ARG A 109 39.11 14.74 10.96
N ARG A 110 39.27 13.89 9.95
CA ARG A 110 40.59 13.42 9.49
C ARG A 110 41.44 14.54 8.88
N ARG A 111 40.81 15.54 8.24
CA ARG A 111 41.50 16.73 7.69
C ARG A 111 41.97 17.68 8.79
N SER A 112 41.15 17.92 9.82
CA SER A 112 41.55 18.76 10.96
C SER A 112 42.70 18.18 11.78
N PHE A 113 42.88 16.85 11.80
CA PHE A 113 44.04 16.22 12.43
C PHE A 113 45.30 16.18 11.54
N LYS A 114 45.30 16.82 10.36
CA LYS A 114 46.42 16.79 9.40
C LYS A 114 47.17 18.13 9.23
N GLU A 115 47.00 19.07 10.16
CA GLU A 115 47.92 20.20 10.40
C GLU A 115 48.24 20.11 11.90
N VAL A 116 49.48 19.91 12.38
CA VAL A 116 50.70 20.67 12.13
C VAL A 116 51.91 19.74 12.35
N GLU A 117 52.66 19.43 11.31
CA GLU A 117 54.05 18.95 11.45
C GLU A 117 54.94 19.76 10.50
N THR A 118 54.74 21.08 10.46
CA THR A 118 55.69 22.02 9.87
C THR A 118 56.49 22.68 10.98
N THR A 119 57.36 21.90 11.62
CA THR A 119 58.48 22.49 12.37
C THR A 119 59.51 22.99 11.36
N ARG A 120 59.19 24.15 10.74
CA ARG A 120 60.19 24.97 10.05
C ARG A 120 61.08 25.57 11.13
N LEU A 121 62.16 24.88 11.47
CA LEU A 121 63.27 25.49 12.19
C LEU A 121 63.98 26.45 11.24
N THR A 122 63.50 27.69 11.33
CA THR A 122 64.18 28.93 10.99
C THR A 122 65.68 28.83 11.22
N SER A 123 66.41 29.22 10.18
CA SER A 123 67.80 29.67 10.18
C SER A 123 68.28 30.22 11.53
N LEU A 124 69.32 29.61 12.11
CA LEU A 124 70.26 30.34 12.95
C LEU A 124 71.67 30.13 12.37
N ASN A 125 72.01 31.04 11.47
CA ASN A 125 73.39 31.27 11.05
C ASN A 125 74.03 32.17 12.12
N ARG A 126 74.94 31.64 12.93
CA ARG A 126 76.13 32.35 13.44
C ARG A 126 77.13 31.40 14.08
#